data_AF-A0A926X8F0-F1
#
_entry.id   AF-A0A926X8F0-F1
#
_cell.length_a   1.000
_cell.length_b   1.000
_cell.length_c   1.000
_cell.angle_alpha   90.00
_cell.angle_beta   90.00
_cell.angle_gamma   90.00
#
_symmetry.space_group_name_H-M   'P 1'
#
loop_
_entity.id
_entity.type
_entity.pdbx_description
1 polymer ?
#
loop_
_entity_poly.entity_id
_entity_poly.type
_entity_poly.pdbx_seq_one_letter_code
_entity_poly.pdbx_strand_id
1 'polypeptide(L)' 'MSNLDREVIKAIQEAVREAGQPDKVAKRIEAWLNAMSTSELSATDEQGYLENVRAAITVNVTGGSDED' A
#
# COMPACT_ATOMS: atom_id res chain seq x y z
N MET A 1 -6.64 -16.17 -4.19
CA MET A 1 -7.83 -15.41 -4.63
C MET A 1 -7.93 -14.21 -3.72
N SER A 2 -8.13 -13.00 -4.26
CA SER A 2 -8.34 -11.81 -3.42
C SER A 2 -9.67 -11.97 -2.68
N ASN A 3 -9.66 -11.80 -1.35
CA ASN A 3 -10.86 -11.78 -0.51
C ASN A 3 -11.58 -10.42 -0.55
N LEU A 4 -11.06 -9.46 -1.32
CA LEU A 4 -11.65 -8.15 -1.49
C LEU A 4 -12.80 -8.18 -2.48
N ASP A 5 -13.89 -7.52 -2.09
CA ASP A 5 -15.04 -7.29 -2.96
C ASP A 5 -14.60 -6.50 -4.22
N ARG A 6 -15.21 -6.84 -5.36
CA ARG A 6 -14.91 -6.20 -6.64
C ARG A 6 -15.19 -4.70 -6.62
N GLU A 7 -16.22 -4.26 -5.89
CA GLU A 7 -16.56 -2.85 -5.80
C GLU A 7 -15.53 -2.07 -4.98
N VAL A 8 -14.91 -2.71 -3.97
CA VAL A 8 -13.80 -2.12 -3.20
C VAL A 8 -12.55 -1.96 -4.08
N ILE A 9 -12.24 -2.96 -4.91
CA ILE A 9 -11.13 -2.87 -5.87
C ILE A 9 -11.33 -1.71 -6.84
N LYS A 10 -12.54 -1.54 -7.39
CA LYS A 10 -12.85 -0.41 -8.28
C LYS A 10 -12.71 0.94 -7.58
N ALA A 11 -13.26 1.07 -6.37
CA ALA A 11 -13.18 2.31 -5.61
C ALA A 11 -11.73 2.73 -5.32
N ILE A 12 -10.84 1.77 -5.03
CA ILE A 12 -9.41 2.02 -4.84
C ILE A 12 -8.77 2.52 -6.14
N GLN A 13 -9.05 1.85 -7.26
CA GLN A 13 -8.49 2.22 -8.56
C GLN A 13 -8.97 3.61 -9.01
N GLU A 14 -10.24 3.93 -8.78
CA GLU A 14 -10.80 5.24 -9.09
C GLU A 14 -10.20 6.33 -8.20
N ALA A 15 -10.11 6.12 -6.89
CA ALA A 15 -9.51 7.07 -5.96
C ALA A 15 -8.03 7.34 -6.26
N VAL A 16 -7.26 6.30 -6.62
CA VAL A 16 -5.85 6.43 -7.02
C VAL A 16 -5.72 7.25 -8.30
N ARG A 17 -6.58 7.00 -9.29
CA ARG A 17 -6.60 7.76 -10.53
C ARG A 17 -7.00 9.21 -10.31
N GLU A 18 -8.02 9.47 -9.49
CA GLU A 18 -8.46 10.82 -9.12
C GLU A 18 -7.38 11.61 -8.37
N ALA A 19 -6.60 10.92 -7.53
CA ALA A 19 -5.46 11.50 -6.83
C ALA A 19 -4.22 11.70 -7.72
N GLY A 20 -4.27 11.34 -9.01
CA GLY A 20 -3.14 11.41 -9.94
C GLY A 20 -1.98 10.47 -9.56
N GLN A 21 -2.27 9.43 -8.76
CA GLN A 21 -1.28 8.48 -8.29
C GLN A 21 -1.09 7.36 -9.32
N PRO A 22 0.11 6.76 -9.39
CA PRO A 22 0.39 5.70 -10.34
C PRO A 22 -0.33 4.39 -9.95
N ASP A 23 -0.74 3.58 -10.93
CA ASP A 23 -1.51 2.33 -10.73
C ASP A 23 -0.85 1.33 -9.78
N LYS A 24 0.48 1.41 -9.62
CA LYS A 24 1.24 0.63 -8.63
C LYS A 24 0.74 0.87 -7.20
N VAL A 25 0.21 2.06 -6.90
CA VAL A 25 -0.36 2.43 -5.61
C VAL A 25 -1.68 1.69 -5.38
N ALA A 26 -2.57 1.63 -6.37
CA ALA A 26 -3.81 0.85 -6.28
C ALA A 26 -3.52 -0.62 -5.98
N LYS A 27 -2.60 -1.24 -6.73
CA LYS A 27 -2.18 -2.63 -6.51
C LYS A 27 -1.60 -2.87 -5.10
N ARG A 28 -0.92 -1.87 -4.53
CA ARG A 28 -0.32 -1.95 -3.20
C ARG A 28 -1.37 -1.84 -2.10
N ILE A 29 -2.37 -0.97 -2.28
CA ILE A 29 -3.52 -0.85 -1.39
C ILE A 29 -4.37 -2.13 -1.43
N GLU A 30 -4.64 -2.68 -2.62
CA GLU A 30 -5.33 -3.95 -2.79
C GLU A 30 -4.58 -5.09 -2.07
N ALA A 31 -3.26 -5.19 -2.24
CA ALA A 31 -2.45 -6.21 -1.57
C ALA A 31 -2.47 -6.06 -0.03
N TRP A 32 -2.41 -4.83 0.47
CA TRP A 32 -2.47 -4.55 1.91
C TRP A 32 -3.82 -4.94 2.52
N LEU A 33 -4.92 -4.50 1.91
CA LEU A 33 -6.27 -4.82 2.40
C LEU A 33 -6.56 -6.31 2.36
N ASN A 34 -6.04 -7.00 1.34
CA ASN A 34 -6.17 -8.45 1.23
C ASN A 34 -5.37 -9.15 2.33
N ALA A 35 -4.14 -8.72 2.60
CA ALA A 35 -3.32 -9.25 3.68
C ALA A 35 -3.94 -9.01 5.07
N MET A 36 -4.54 -7.83 5.28
CA MET A 36 -5.21 -7.50 6.54
C MET A 36 -6.47 -8.34 6.76
N SER A 37 -7.22 -8.62 5.69
CA SER A 37 -8.43 -9.45 5.74
C SER A 37 -8.13 -10.94 5.96
N THR A 38 -6.91 -11.39 5.67
CA THR A 38 -6.43 -12.76 5.92
C THR A 38 -5.63 -12.93 7.20
N SER A 39 -5.29 -11.84 7.89
CA SER A 39 -4.48 -11.90 9.11
C SER A 39 -5.38 -11.80 10.34
N GLU A 40 -5.69 -12.94 10.97
CA GLU A 40 -5.68 -12.97 12.44
C GLU A 40 -4.24 -12.63 12.83
N LEU A 41 -3.94 -11.34 13.02
CA LEU A 41 -2.59 -10.83 13.23
C LEU A 41 -1.96 -11.50 14.45
N SER A 42 -1.09 -12.48 14.21
CA SER A 42 -0.11 -12.88 15.21
C SER A 42 0.86 -11.71 15.36
N ALA A 43 1.14 -11.28 16.60
CA ALA A 43 1.89 -10.06 16.92
C ALA A 43 3.27 -9.95 16.22
N THR A 44 3.79 -11.06 15.70
CA THR A 44 5.07 -11.14 14.99
C THR A 44 5.01 -10.60 13.56
N ASP A 45 3.87 -10.75 12.86
CA ASP A 45 3.72 -10.30 11.47
C ASP A 45 3.54 -8.77 11.36
N GLU A 46 3.01 -8.16 12.42
CA GLU A 46 2.79 -6.71 12.52
C GLU A 46 4.12 -5.93 12.49
N GLN A 47 5.17 -6.48 13.11
CA GLN A 47 6.47 -5.81 13.21
C GLN A 47 7.18 -5.75 11.85
N GLY A 48 7.20 -6.86 11.10
CA GLY A 48 7.74 -6.89 9.74
C GLY A 48 6.93 -6.04 8.76
N TYR A 49 5.62 -5.91 8.99
CA TYR A 49 4.76 -5.02 8.19
C TYR A 49 5.10 -3.54 8.42
N LEU A 50 5.25 -3.11 9.68
CA LEU A 50 5.61 -1.73 10.03
C LEU A 50 7.00 -1.35 9.49
N GLU A 51 7.97 -2.26 9.52
CA GLU A 51 9.29 -2.04 8.91
C GLU A 51 9.20 -1.85 7.39
N ASN A 52 8.38 -2.64 6.70
CA ASN A 52 8.17 -2.51 5.25
C ASN A 52 7.50 -1.18 4.87
N VAL A 53 6.55 -0.70 5.68
CA VAL A 53 5.93 0.62 5.49
C VAL A 53 6.94 1.73 5.75
N ARG A 54 7.73 1.63 6.82
CA ARG A 54 8.77 2.61 7.16
C ARG A 54 9.83 2.69 6.07
N ALA A 55 10.28 1.57 5.53
CA ALA A 55 11.22 1.53 4.41
C ALA A 55 10.64 2.19 3.16
N ALA A 56 9.38 1.92 2.83
CA ALA A 56 8.72 2.50 1.66
C ALA A 56 8.55 4.03 1.77
N ILE A 57 8.29 4.57 2.97
CA ILE A 57 8.20 6.01 3.22
C ILE A 57 9.60 6.65 3.19
N THR A 58 10.61 5.99 3.77
CA THR A 58 11.99 6.49 3.84
C THR A 58 12.62 6.61 2.46
N VAL A 59 12.36 5.68 1.54
CA VAL A 59 12.85 5.74 0.14
C VAL A 59 12.30 6.97 -0.60
N ASN A 60 11.19 7.55 -0.15
CA ASN A 60 10.57 8.73 -0.77
C ASN A 60 11.02 10.07 -0.14
N VAL A 61 11.82 10.03 0.94
CA VAL A 61 12.38 11.23 1.59
C VAL A 61 13.78 11.58 1.05
N THR A 62 14.49 10.64 0.43
CA THR A 62 15.86 10.87 -0.09
C THR A 62 15.93 11.27 -1.56
N GLY A 63 14.80 11.56 -2.20
CA GLY A 63 14.70 11.82 -3.65
C GLY A 63 14.37 13.26 -4.05
N GLY A 64 14.49 14.23 -3.14
CA GLY A 64 14.21 15.63 -3.43
C GLY A 64 15.18 16.55 -2.71
N SER A 65 16.30 16.85 -3.36
CA SER A 65 16.91 18.19 -3.48
C SER A 65 18.26 18.06 -4.20
N ASP A 66 18.22 18.42 -5.49
CA ASP A 66 19.32 18.72 -6.41
C ASP A 66 20.35 19.74 -5.86
N GLU A 67 21.57 19.61 -6.40
CA GLU A 67 22.54 20.64 -6.82
C GLU A 67 22.42 22.08 -6.26
N ASP A 68 23.43 22.52 -5.49
CA ASP A 68 24.45 23.53 -5.87
C ASP A 68 25.65 23.48 -4.89
#